data_AF-A0A8J7XI34-F1
#
_entry.id   AF-A0A8J7XI34-F1
#
_cell.length_a   1.000
_cell.length_b   1.000
_cell.length_c   1.000
_cell.angle_alpha   90.00
_cell.angle_beta   90.00
_cell.angle_gamma   90.00
#
_symmetry.space_group_name_H-M   'P 1'
#
loop_
_entity.id
_entity.type
_entity.pdbx_description
1 polymer ?
#
loop_
_entity_poly.entity_id
_entity_poly.type
_entity_poly.pdbx_seq_one_letter_code
_entity_poly.pdbx_strand_id
1 'polypeptide(L)'
;MPVSTTVALGDLRECLRVTDEYYSEVDLPFYRDKIADFIPDTVIDIHSHVTSPEEIKPEVPMETFWANRVCPNGMTLERLLQVHELMFPDKQLTPVVFPMPSSRLDIETGNAYLARDARKKGAIPL
;
A
#
# COMPACT_ATOMS: atom_id res chain seq x y z
N MET A 1 27.18 30.44 -16.93
CA MET A 1 27.29 29.35 -15.95
C MET A 1 25.89 28.84 -15.66
N PRO A 2 25.41 27.75 -16.28
CA PRO A 2 24.18 27.13 -15.80
C PRO A 2 24.54 26.28 -14.57
N VAL A 3 23.91 26.58 -13.44
CA VAL A 3 23.94 25.70 -12.26
C VAL A 3 23.08 24.50 -12.62
N SER A 4 23.74 23.37 -12.89
CA SER A 4 23.10 22.07 -12.97
C SER A 4 22.76 21.63 -11.55
N THR A 5 21.50 21.78 -11.17
CA THR A 5 20.94 21.17 -9.96
C THR A 5 20.03 20.01 -10.36
N THR A 6 20.58 19.04 -11.06
CA THR A 6 20.01 17.69 -11.03
C THR A 6 20.60 16.98 -9.82
N VAL A 7 20.03 17.24 -8.64
CA VAL A 7 20.23 16.34 -7.50
C VAL A 7 19.56 15.03 -7.92
N ALA A 8 20.35 13.99 -8.13
CA ALA A 8 19.83 12.64 -8.21
C ALA A 8 19.12 12.36 -6.87
N LEU A 9 17.80 12.51 -6.85
CA LEU A 9 16.99 12.08 -5.72
C LEU A 9 17.17 10.57 -5.63
N GLY A 10 17.98 10.12 -4.67
CA GLY A 10 18.21 8.70 -4.38
C GLY A 10 16.90 7.96 -4.08
N ASP A 11 16.97 6.63 -3.95
CA ASP A 11 15.79 5.84 -3.56
C ASP A 11 15.25 6.41 -2.24
N LEU A 12 14.01 6.90 -2.24
CA LEU A 12 13.36 7.46 -1.04
C LEU A 12 13.37 6.48 0.13
N ARG A 13 13.50 5.17 -0.15
CA ARG A 13 13.64 4.13 0.87
C ARG A 13 14.95 4.20 1.65
N GLU A 14 16.02 4.77 1.10
CA GLU A 14 17.31 4.91 1.81
C GLU A 14 17.21 5.84 3.02
N CYS A 15 16.22 6.74 3.03
CA CYS A 15 15.91 7.61 4.16
C CYS A 15 14.92 6.99 5.16
N LEU A 16 14.31 5.84 4.84
CA LEU A 16 13.35 5.16 5.70
C LEU A 16 14.07 4.06 6.49
N ARG A 17 14.00 4.12 7.82
CA ARG A 17 14.47 3.04 8.70
C ARG A 17 13.39 1.98 8.82
N VAL A 18 13.27 1.14 7.78
CA VAL A 18 12.28 0.05 7.74
C VAL A 18 12.98 -1.27 8.05
N THR A 19 13.24 -1.53 9.32
CA THR A 19 13.80 -2.81 9.79
C THR A 19 12.89 -3.43 10.84
N ASP A 20 12.98 -4.75 11.00
CA ASP A 20 12.19 -5.48 12.01
C ASP A 20 12.53 -5.00 13.43
N GLU A 21 13.78 -4.63 13.68
CA GLU A 21 14.23 -4.04 14.94
C GLU A 21 13.56 -2.68 15.16
N TYR A 22 13.55 -1.80 14.15
CA TYR A 22 12.90 -0.50 14.29
C TYR A 22 11.39 -0.64 14.53
N TYR A 23 10.73 -1.54 13.82
CA TYR A 23 9.31 -1.83 14.04
C TYR A 23 9.04 -2.30 15.48
N SER A 24 9.82 -3.27 15.97
CA SER A 24 9.60 -3.86 17.29
C SER A 24 10.02 -2.96 18.46
N GLU A 25 11.05 -2.14 18.29
CA GLU A 25 11.59 -1.26 19.34
C GLU A 25 10.97 0.15 19.33
N VAL A 26 10.45 0.62 18.20
CA VAL A 26 9.96 2.01 18.04
C VAL A 26 8.50 2.05 17.64
N ASP A 27 8.14 1.50 16.48
CA ASP A 27 6.79 1.69 15.92
C ASP A 27 5.71 0.99 16.76
N LEU A 28 5.93 -0.28 17.10
CA LEU A 28 4.96 -1.07 17.84
C LEU A 28 4.73 -0.56 19.27
N PRO A 29 5.76 -0.21 20.07
CA PRO A 29 5.55 0.46 21.36
C PRO A 29 4.84 1.80 21.23
N PHE A 30 5.20 2.63 20.24
CA PHE A 30 4.53 3.92 20.04
C PHE A 30 3.04 3.72 19.71
N TYR A 31 2.71 2.80 18.81
CA TYR A 31 1.34 2.45 18.50
C TYR A 31 0.55 2.04 19.75
N ARG A 32 1.09 1.11 20.54
CA ARG A 32 0.45 0.62 21.77
C ARG A 32 0.22 1.73 22.80
N ASP A 33 1.21 2.58 22.99
CA ASP A 33 1.20 3.58 24.06
C ASP A 33 0.44 4.86 23.69
N LYS A 34 0.29 5.14 22.39
CA LYS A 34 -0.19 6.46 21.90
C LYS A 34 -1.37 6.39 20.96
N ILE A 35 -1.63 5.27 20.30
CA ILE A 35 -2.61 5.19 19.21
C ILE A 35 -3.71 4.15 19.52
N ALA A 36 -3.35 2.99 20.07
CA ALA A 36 -4.25 1.83 20.17
C ALA A 36 -5.60 2.14 20.84
N ASP A 37 -5.62 2.96 21.89
CA ASP A 37 -6.84 3.33 22.63
C ASP A 37 -7.70 4.38 21.90
N PHE A 38 -7.17 5.06 20.89
CA PHE A 38 -7.91 6.03 20.08
C PHE A 38 -8.65 5.39 18.91
N ILE A 39 -8.28 4.16 18.54
CA ILE A 39 -8.82 3.45 17.38
C ILE A 39 -9.78 2.36 17.88
N PRO A 40 -11.00 2.26 17.33
CA PRO A 40 -11.93 1.21 17.70
C PRO A 40 -11.40 -0.19 17.32
N ASP A 41 -11.87 -1.22 18.01
CA ASP A 41 -11.47 -2.61 17.76
C ASP A 41 -11.83 -3.10 16.34
N THR A 42 -12.82 -2.46 15.70
CA THR A 42 -13.20 -2.74 14.32
C THR A 42 -13.14 -1.46 13.51
N VAL A 43 -12.38 -1.50 12.42
CA VAL A 43 -12.13 -0.38 11.52
C VAL A 43 -12.47 -0.79 10.09
N ILE A 44 -13.13 0.11 9.36
CA ILE A 44 -13.30 0.00 7.92
C ILE A 44 -12.36 1.01 7.27
N ASP A 45 -11.35 0.53 6.55
CA ASP A 45 -10.62 1.39 5.61
C ASP A 45 -11.54 1.59 4.40
N ILE A 46 -12.10 2.78 4.28
CA ILE A 46 -13.12 3.08 3.27
C ILE A 46 -12.53 3.23 1.86
N HIS A 47 -11.20 3.26 1.70
CA HIS A 47 -10.61 3.49 0.39
C HIS A 47 -9.15 3.01 0.27
N SER A 48 -8.97 1.84 -0.33
CA SER A 48 -7.65 1.36 -0.76
C SER A 48 -7.64 0.88 -2.21
N HIS A 49 -6.54 1.13 -2.91
CA HIS A 49 -6.31 0.60 -4.25
C HIS A 49 -5.36 -0.59 -4.22
N VAL A 50 -5.71 -1.64 -4.94
CA VAL A 50 -4.86 -2.83 -5.10
C VAL A 50 -4.69 -3.19 -6.57
N THR A 51 -3.62 -3.92 -6.85
CA THR A 51 -3.30 -4.43 -8.18
C THR A 51 -2.42 -5.67 -8.09
N SER A 52 -2.54 -6.56 -9.07
CA SER A 52 -1.54 -7.59 -9.30
C SER A 52 -0.43 -7.07 -10.23
N PRO A 53 0.86 -7.35 -9.94
CA PRO A 53 1.96 -7.04 -10.86
C PRO A 53 1.77 -7.61 -12.27
N GLU A 54 1.02 -8.72 -12.39
CA GLU A 54 0.70 -9.38 -13.66
C GLU A 54 -0.21 -8.53 -14.57
N GLU A 55 -0.89 -7.52 -14.01
CA GLU A 55 -1.85 -6.66 -14.72
C GLU A 55 -1.22 -5.36 -15.22
N ILE A 56 0.04 -5.11 -14.86
CA ILE A 56 0.74 -3.88 -15.21
C ILE A 56 1.25 -3.99 -16.65
N LYS A 57 0.79 -3.08 -17.51
CA LYS A 57 1.27 -2.88 -18.89
C LYS A 57 2.70 -2.32 -18.87
N PRO A 58 3.73 -3.13 -19.17
CA PRO A 58 5.12 -2.69 -19.08
C PRO A 58 5.48 -1.61 -20.10
N GLU A 59 4.74 -1.54 -21.21
CA GLU A 59 4.93 -0.57 -22.29
C GLU A 59 4.43 0.84 -21.95
N VAL A 60 3.53 0.96 -20.96
CA VAL A 60 3.01 2.25 -20.53
C VAL A 60 3.94 2.84 -19.46
N PRO A 61 4.53 4.04 -19.69
CA PRO A 61 5.45 4.65 -18.74
C PRO A 61 4.83 4.84 -17.35
N MET A 62 5.66 4.68 -16.32
CA MET A 62 5.24 4.91 -14.94
C MET A 62 4.92 6.39 -14.71
N GLU A 63 3.70 6.67 -14.26
CA GLU A 63 3.32 8.03 -13.86
C GLU A 63 4.23 8.52 -12.74
N THR A 64 4.64 9.79 -12.84
CA THR A 64 5.53 10.43 -11.86
C THR A 64 4.77 10.82 -10.60
N PHE A 65 4.33 9.81 -9.85
CA PHE A 65 3.70 9.94 -8.53
C PHE A 65 4.61 9.28 -7.48
N TRP A 66 4.68 9.86 -6.27
CA TRP A 66 5.64 9.39 -5.26
C TRP A 66 5.37 7.94 -4.84
N ALA A 67 4.10 7.52 -4.78
CA ALA A 67 3.75 6.15 -4.38
C ALA A 67 4.30 5.12 -5.37
N ASN A 68 4.39 5.46 -6.65
CA ASN A 68 4.99 4.61 -7.67
C ASN A 68 6.50 4.44 -7.49
N ARG A 69 7.17 5.34 -6.77
CA ARG A 69 8.61 5.19 -6.44
C ARG A 69 8.83 4.18 -5.32
N VAL A 70 7.93 4.13 -4.34
CA VAL A 70 8.01 3.19 -3.20
C VAL A 70 7.33 1.85 -3.49
N CYS A 71 6.39 1.80 -4.42
CA CYS A 71 5.63 0.61 -4.79
C CYS A 71 5.45 0.53 -6.34
N PRO A 72 6.53 0.37 -7.12
CA PRO A 72 6.48 0.45 -8.60
C PRO A 72 5.68 -0.67 -9.27
N ASN A 73 5.54 -1.80 -8.58
CA ASN A 73 4.76 -2.96 -9.02
C ASN A 73 3.36 -3.00 -8.41
N GLY A 74 2.96 -1.90 -7.75
CA GLY A 74 1.67 -1.78 -7.07
C GLY A 74 1.53 -2.62 -5.81
N MET A 75 0.45 -2.34 -5.07
CA MET A 75 0.12 -3.00 -3.81
C MET A 75 -0.84 -4.16 -4.07
N THR A 76 -0.44 -5.39 -3.79
CA THR A 76 -1.35 -6.54 -3.90
C THR A 76 -2.35 -6.54 -2.74
N LEU A 77 -3.50 -7.19 -2.94
CA LEU A 77 -4.48 -7.37 -1.86
C LEU A 77 -3.86 -8.06 -0.63
N GLU A 78 -3.04 -9.09 -0.85
CA GLU A 78 -2.38 -9.80 0.25
C GLU A 78 -1.40 -8.90 1.00
N ARG A 79 -0.62 -8.09 0.28
CA ARG A 79 0.32 -7.18 0.91
C ARG A 79 -0.39 -6.07 1.68
N LEU A 80 -1.50 -5.56 1.16
CA LEU A 80 -2.34 -4.58 1.88
C LEU A 80 -2.82 -5.16 3.22
N LEU A 81 -3.33 -6.39 3.23
CA LEU A 81 -3.81 -7.04 4.46
C LEU A 81 -2.67 -7.27 5.47
N GLN A 82 -1.49 -7.69 5.01
CA GLN A 82 -0.30 -7.80 5.87
C GLN A 82 0.12 -6.45 6.47
N VAL A 83 0.01 -5.37 5.70
CA VAL A 83 0.32 -4.02 6.20
C VAL A 83 -0.68 -3.60 7.27
N HIS A 84 -1.97 -3.92 7.12
CA HIS A 84 -2.96 -3.67 8.17
C HIS A 84 -2.63 -4.40 9.47
N GLU A 85 -2.21 -5.68 9.40
CA GLU A 85 -1.78 -6.44 10.57
C GLU A 85 -0.52 -5.88 11.22
N LEU A 86 0.40 -5.31 10.45
CA LEU A 86 1.59 -4.64 10.98
C LEU A 86 1.25 -3.29 11.64
N MET A 87 0.37 -2.49 11.02
CA MET A 87 0.04 -1.17 11.53
C MET A 87 -0.89 -1.22 12.75
N PHE A 88 -1.82 -2.18 12.77
CA PHE A 88 -2.89 -2.28 13.76
C PHE A 88 -3.07 -3.73 14.24
N PRO A 89 -2.05 -4.31 14.90
CA PRO A 89 -1.98 -5.76 15.18
C PRO A 89 -3.08 -6.31 16.09
N ASP A 90 -3.72 -5.45 16.88
CA ASP A 90 -4.82 -5.80 17.79
C ASP A 90 -6.20 -5.33 17.28
N LYS A 91 -6.28 -4.79 16.05
CA LYS A 91 -7.53 -4.29 15.47
C LYS A 91 -8.00 -5.15 14.31
N GLN A 92 -9.31 -5.24 14.15
CA GLN A 92 -9.94 -5.87 13.00
C GLN A 92 -10.17 -4.84 11.90
N LEU A 93 -9.29 -4.81 10.88
CA LEU A 93 -9.43 -3.94 9.72
C LEU A 93 -10.10 -4.67 8.55
N THR A 94 -11.14 -4.06 7.98
CA THR A 94 -11.79 -4.52 6.75
C THR A 94 -11.65 -3.44 5.68
N PRO A 95 -10.81 -3.63 4.66
CA PRO A 95 -10.67 -2.63 3.60
C PRO A 95 -11.75 -2.75 2.55
N VAL A 96 -12.20 -1.59 2.08
CA VAL A 96 -12.93 -1.41 0.84
C VAL A 96 -11.90 -1.20 -0.27
N VAL A 97 -11.82 -2.14 -1.20
CA VAL A 97 -10.76 -2.23 -2.20
C VAL A 97 -11.28 -1.99 -3.61
N PHE A 98 -10.50 -1.22 -4.36
CA PHE A 98 -10.75 -0.82 -5.74
C PHE A 98 -9.57 -1.22 -6.63
N PRO A 99 -9.77 -1.46 -7.94
CA PRO A 99 -8.65 -1.59 -8.86
C PRO A 99 -7.86 -0.27 -8.90
N MET A 100 -6.56 -0.34 -9.19
CA MET A 100 -5.72 0.84 -9.34
C MET A 100 -6.18 1.71 -10.53
N PRO A 101 -6.51 3.00 -10.34
CA PRO A 101 -7.04 3.87 -11.39
C PRO A 101 -5.89 4.46 -12.22
N SER A 102 -5.13 3.61 -12.90
CA SER A 102 -4.00 4.04 -13.73
C SER A 102 -4.10 3.50 -15.16
N SER A 103 -3.61 4.30 -16.10
CA SER A 103 -3.49 3.96 -17.52
C SER A 103 -2.63 2.71 -17.78
N ARG A 104 -1.77 2.35 -16.82
CA ARG A 104 -0.92 1.15 -16.85
C ARG A 104 -1.67 -0.13 -16.55
N LEU A 105 -2.92 -0.05 -16.14
CA LEU A 105 -3.73 -1.21 -15.81
C LEU A 105 -4.93 -1.33 -16.73
N ASP A 106 -5.46 -2.53 -16.80
CA ASP A 106 -6.76 -2.80 -17.40
C ASP A 106 -7.80 -2.92 -16.29
N ILE A 107 -8.80 -2.02 -16.31
CA ILE A 107 -9.80 -1.92 -15.25
C ILE A 107 -10.64 -3.20 -15.18
N GLU A 108 -10.97 -3.81 -16.32
CA GLU A 108 -11.77 -5.04 -16.36
C GLU A 108 -11.02 -6.22 -15.73
N THR A 109 -9.72 -6.32 -16.02
CA THR A 109 -8.84 -7.33 -15.42
C THR A 109 -8.72 -7.10 -13.91
N GLY A 110 -8.50 -5.86 -13.47
CA GLY A 110 -8.44 -5.53 -12.04
C GLY A 110 -9.75 -5.80 -11.30
N ASN A 111 -10.90 -5.52 -11.93
CA ASN A 111 -12.22 -5.87 -11.41
C ASN A 111 -12.37 -7.40 -11.27
N ALA A 112 -11.92 -8.17 -12.27
CA ALA A 112 -11.95 -9.63 -12.21
C ALA A 112 -11.07 -10.20 -11.09
N TYR A 113 -9.87 -9.64 -10.90
CA TYR A 113 -8.98 -9.99 -9.79
C TYR A 113 -9.65 -9.77 -8.43
N LEU A 114 -10.25 -8.60 -8.21
CA LEU A 114 -10.94 -8.28 -6.97
C LEU A 114 -12.17 -9.15 -6.74
N ALA A 115 -12.99 -9.36 -7.76
CA ALA A 115 -14.17 -10.20 -7.67
C ALA A 115 -13.81 -11.65 -7.29
N ARG A 116 -12.65 -12.15 -7.75
CA ARG A 116 -12.17 -13.51 -7.45
C ARG A 116 -11.71 -13.68 -6.00
N ASP A 117 -10.99 -12.70 -5.46
CA ASP A 117 -10.17 -12.88 -4.26
C ASP A 117 -10.59 -12.03 -3.04
N ALA A 118 -11.14 -10.83 -3.24
CA ALA A 118 -11.35 -9.84 -2.17
C ALA A 118 -12.18 -10.39 -1.00
N ARG A 119 -13.39 -10.88 -1.29
CA ARG A 119 -14.29 -11.40 -0.25
C ARG A 119 -13.72 -12.61 0.49
N LYS A 120 -12.98 -13.48 -0.21
CA LYS A 120 -12.35 -14.67 0.39
C LYS A 120 -11.26 -14.28 1.40
N LYS A 121 -10.61 -13.15 1.18
CA LYS A 121 -9.52 -12.61 2.02
C LYS A 121 -10.00 -11.55 3.01
N GLY A 122 -11.31 -11.37 3.19
CA GLY A 122 -11.86 -10.42 4.18
C GLY A 122 -11.91 -8.96 3.73
N ALA A 123 -11.81 -8.68 2.43
CA ALA A 123 -11.96 -7.34 1.87
C ALA A 123 -13.32 -7.16 1.15
N ILE A 124 -13.77 -5.91 1.07
CA ILE A 124 -15.01 -5.52 0.38
C ILE A 124 -14.62 -4.96 -0.99
N PRO A 125 -14.87 -5.68 -2.11
CA PRO A 125 -14.58 -5.15 -3.44
C PRO A 125 -15.64 -4.13 -3.87
N LEU A 126 -15.21 -3.01 -4.45
CA LEU A 126 -16.04 -2.01 -5.12
C LEU A 126 -15.47 -1.60 -6.49
#